data_AF-A0AAV3W4T6-F1
#
_entry.id   AF-A0AAV3W4T6-F1
#
_cell.length_a   1.000
_cell.length_b   1.000
_cell.length_c   1.000
_cell.angle_alpha   90.00
_cell.angle_beta   90.00
_cell.angle_gamma   90.00
#
_symmetry.space_group_name_H-M   'P 1'
#
loop_
_entity.id
_entity.type
_entity.pdbx_description
1 polymer ?
#
loop_
_entity_poly.entity_id
_entity_poly.type
_entity_poly.pdbx_seq_one_letter_code
_entity_poly.pdbx_strand_id
1 'polypeptide(L)' 'MKTLRVCKKRVVIKERQGSNDFEKLGIEKYYGGKKSSSIIYGVIEKTTNLDMKDK' A
#
# COMPACT_ATOMS: atom_id res chain seq x y z
N MET A 1 11.46 -1.10 2.71
CA MET A 1 10.45 -0.70 1.70
C MET A 1 10.93 0.57 0.98
N LYS A 2 11.52 0.44 -0.22
CA LYS A 2 12.23 1.54 -0.92
C LYS A 2 11.30 2.65 -1.44
N THR A 3 10.04 2.31 -1.73
CA THR A 3 9.05 3.22 -2.33
C THR A 3 8.68 4.39 -1.40
N LEU A 4 8.64 4.17 -0.09
CA LEU A 4 8.33 5.21 0.91
C LEU A 4 9.40 6.31 1.01
N ARG A 5 10.65 6.00 0.63
CA ARG A 5 11.74 6.99 0.56
C ARG A 5 11.46 8.07 -0.48
N VAL A 6 10.87 7.68 -1.61
CA VAL A 6 10.63 8.58 -2.77
C VAL A 6 9.22 9.17 -2.72
N CYS A 7 8.25 8.40 -2.22
CA CYS A 7 6.86 8.84 -2.11
C CYS A 7 6.74 10.04 -1.15
N LYS A 8 5.98 11.05 -1.55
CA LYS A 8 5.70 12.25 -0.74
C LYS A 8 4.57 12.05 0.28
N LYS A 9 3.55 11.24 -0.04
CA LYS A 9 2.31 11.14 0.76
C LYS A 9 1.88 9.71 1.05
N ARG A 10 1.69 8.90 0.01
CA ARG A 10 1.26 7.50 0.13
C ARG A 10 1.69 6.66 -1.05
N VAL A 11 1.77 5.36 -0.81
CA VAL A 11 1.97 4.34 -1.84
C VAL A 11 0.63 3.62 -2.04
N VAL A 12 0.19 3.51 -3.29
CA VAL A 12 -1.01 2.76 -3.67
C VAL A 12 -0.57 1.59 -4.54
N ILE A 13 -0.98 0.39 -4.16
CA ILE A 13 -0.69 -0.84 -4.92
C ILE A 13 -2.02 -1.43 -5.34
N LYS A 14 -2.10 -1.85 -6.60
CA LYS A 14 -3.29 -2.50 -7.15
C LYS A 14 -2.93 -3.93 -7.54
N GLU A 15 -3.80 -4.87 -7.21
CA GLU A 15 -3.64 -6.27 -7.62
C GLU A 15 -5.00 -6.87 -7.97
N ARG A 16 -4.98 -8.07 -8.57
CA ARG A 16 -6.19 -8.85 -8.76
C ARG A 16 -6.61 -9.49 -7.45
N GLN A 17 -7.90 -9.55 -7.19
CA GLN A 17 -8.44 -10.26 -6.03
C GLN A 17 -7.96 -11.72 -6.01
N GLY A 18 -7.47 -12.18 -4.86
CA GLY A 18 -6.84 -13.50 -4.71
C GLY A 18 -5.34 -13.55 -4.99
N SER A 19 -4.71 -12.40 -5.30
CA SER A 19 -3.25 -12.26 -5.25
C SER A 19 -2.79 -12.08 -3.80
N ASN A 20 -1.50 -12.33 -3.51
CA ASN A 20 -0.96 -12.34 -2.15
C ASN A 20 0.02 -11.19 -1.87
N ASP A 21 0.14 -10.19 -2.74
CA ASP A 21 1.19 -9.16 -2.55
C ASP A 21 0.81 -8.19 -1.42
N PHE A 22 -0.48 -7.99 -1.12
CA PHE A 22 -0.89 -7.23 0.07
C PHE A 22 -0.43 -7.87 1.38
N GLU A 23 -0.55 -9.19 1.52
CA GLU A 23 -0.10 -9.93 2.71
C GLU A 23 1.42 -9.80 2.90
N LYS A 24 2.19 -10.03 1.83
CA LYS A 24 3.66 -9.90 1.85
C LYS A 24 4.13 -8.50 2.22
N LEU A 25 3.35 -7.48 1.87
CA LEU A 25 3.66 -6.08 2.12
C LEU A 25 3.09 -5.56 3.45
N GLY A 26 2.41 -6.41 4.23
CA GLY A 26 1.79 -6.03 5.50
C GLY A 26 0.65 -5.04 5.34
N ILE A 27 -0.04 -5.05 4.19
CA ILE A 27 -1.16 -4.16 3.91
C ILE A 27 -2.44 -4.77 4.49
N GLU A 28 -2.85 -4.26 5.64
CA GLU A 28 -4.07 -4.73 6.34
C GLU A 28 -5.35 -4.08 5.82
N LYS A 29 -5.25 -2.91 5.17
CA LYS A 29 -6.39 -2.16 4.62
C LYS A 29 -6.29 -2.03 3.11
N TYR A 30 -7.25 -2.62 2.42
CA TYR A 30 -7.42 -2.49 0.98
C TYR A 30 -8.90 -2.26 0.63
N TYR A 31 -9.12 -1.74 -0.57
CA TYR A 31 -10.41 -1.26 -1.06
C TYR A 31 -10.69 -1.84 -2.45
N GLY A 32 -11.96 -1.83 -2.87
CA GLY A 32 -12.39 -2.45 -4.13
C GLY A 32 -12.98 -3.84 -3.91
N GLY A 33 -12.98 -4.70 -4.94
CA GLY A 33 -13.51 -6.07 -4.82
C GLY A 33 -15.04 -6.15 -4.69
N LYS A 34 -15.79 -5.13 -5.16
CA LYS A 34 -17.26 -5.26 -5.27
C LYS A 34 -17.59 -6.33 -6.32
N LYS A 35 -18.80 -6.89 -6.26
CA LYS A 35 -19.28 -8.09 -7.00
C LYS A 35 -18.85 -8.25 -8.48
N SER A 36 -18.49 -7.18 -9.19
CA SER A 36 -18.04 -7.19 -10.58
C SER A 36 -16.59 -6.73 -10.83
N SER A 37 -15.85 -6.27 -9.82
CA SER A 37 -14.48 -5.77 -9.96
C SER A 37 -13.47 -6.80 -9.47
N SER A 38 -12.62 -7.28 -10.39
CA SER A 38 -11.52 -8.19 -10.07
C SER A 38 -10.29 -7.48 -9.49
N ILE A 39 -10.32 -6.15 -9.34
CA ILE A 39 -9.19 -5.33 -8.90
C ILE A 39 -9.45 -4.79 -7.50
N ILE A 40 -8.46 -4.95 -6.64
CA ILE A 40 -8.38 -4.39 -5.29
C ILE A 40 -7.16 -3.48 -5.19
N TYR A 41 -7.19 -2.53 -4.27
CA TYR A 41 -6.07 -1.62 -4.04
C TYR A 41 -5.79 -1.38 -2.55
N GLY A 42 -4.53 -1.55 -2.18
CA GLY A 42 -3.98 -1.29 -0.87
C GLY A 42 -3.36 0.10 -0.79
N VAL A 43 -3.41 0.71 0.40
CA VAL A 43 -2.82 2.04 0.66
C VAL A 43 -1.87 1.98 1.84
N ILE A 44 -0.67 2.52 1.66
CA ILE A 44 0.30 2.73 2.74
C ILE A 44 0.51 4.23 2.86
N GLU A 45 0.04 4.78 3.97
CA GLU A 45 0.23 6.19 4.29
C GLU A 45 1.67 6.41 4.78
N LYS A 46 2.32 7.47 4.29
CA LYS A 46 3.63 7.87 4.78
C LYS A 46 3.45 8.65 6.07
N THR A 47 3.76 8.04 7.20
CA THR A 47 3.79 8.71 8.50
C THR A 47 4.96 9.68 8.57
N THR A 48 4.67 10.96 8.77
CA THR A 48 5.63 12.09 8.76
C THR A 48 6.67 12.05 9.89
N ASN A 49 6.58 11.12 10.84
CA ASN A 49 7.43 11.08 12.04
C ASN A 49 8.66 10.16 11.93
N LEU A 50 8.80 9.37 10.86
CA LEU A 50 9.95 8.45 10.69
C LEU A 50 11.08 9.03 9.83
N ASP A 51 10.84 10.13 9.11
CA ASP A 51 11.82 10.75 8.21
C ASP A 51 12.87 11.62 8.94
N MET A 52 12.84 11.70 10.28
CA MET A 52 13.82 12.47 11.08
C MET A 52 14.87 11.62 11.82
N LYS A 53 14.87 10.28 11.67
CA LYS A 53 15.86 9.42 12.35
C LYS A 53 17.13 9.12 11.54
N ASP A 54 17.20 9.58 10.29
CA ASP A 54 18.33 9.33 9.39
C ASP A 54 19.13 10.62 9.07
N LYS A 55 19.22 11.56 10.02
CA LYS A 55 20.03 12.78 9.84
C LYS A 55 20.99 13.04 10.98
#